data_AF-A0A950A4K7-F1
#
_entry.id   AF-A0A950A4K7-F1
#
_cell.length_a   1.000
_cell.length_b   1.000
_cell.length_c   1.000
_cell.angle_alpha   90.00
_cell.angle_beta   90.00
_cell.angle_gamma   90.00
#
_symmetry.space_group_name_H-M   'P 1'
#
loop_
_entity.id
_entity.type
_entity.pdbx_description
1 polymer ?
#
loop_
_entity_poly.entity_id
_entity_poly.type
_entity_poly.pdbx_seq_one_letter_code
_entity_poly.pdbx_strand_id
1 'polypeptide(L)'
;MPLSRRAVLASRESLLGLAERLESPDPVNPCGVARVLVLLTDGTGPLYSRGGGDRLREAVWWIADGLALDAGEGPGHGPVYGPRRR
;
A
#
# COMPACT_ATOMS: atom_id res chain seq x y z
N MET A 1 15.92 7.77 0.67
CA MET A 1 15.49 7.81 -0.75
C MET A 1 14.46 8.90 -0.95
N PRO A 2 14.48 9.67 -2.05
CA PRO A 2 13.53 10.76 -2.27
C PRO A 2 12.14 10.22 -2.62
N LEU A 3 11.09 10.81 -2.04
CA LEU A 3 9.70 10.46 -2.32
C LEU A 3 9.29 10.92 -3.73
N SER A 4 8.57 10.07 -4.46
CA SER A 4 8.03 10.42 -5.77
C SER A 4 6.80 11.31 -5.61
N ARG A 5 7.00 12.63 -5.51
CA ARG A 5 5.90 13.61 -5.35
C ARG A 5 4.78 13.45 -6.37
N ARG A 6 5.14 13.13 -7.63
CA ARG A 6 4.15 12.92 -8.70
C ARG A 6 3.28 11.69 -8.45
N ALA A 7 3.85 10.58 -7.97
CA ALA A 7 3.09 9.39 -7.63
C ALA A 7 2.20 9.65 -6.42
N VAL A 8 2.73 10.30 -5.38
CA VAL A 8 1.97 10.67 -4.18
C VAL A 8 0.78 11.57 -4.53
N LEU A 9 0.96 12.58 -5.38
CA LEU A 9 -0.13 13.46 -5.82
C LEU A 9 -1.17 12.72 -6.67
N ALA A 10 -0.73 11.81 -7.56
CA ALA A 10 -1.63 11.02 -8.40
C ALA A 10 -2.49 10.02 -7.59
N SER A 11 -2.01 9.57 -6.43
CA SER A 11 -2.71 8.64 -5.54
C SER A 11 -3.20 9.29 -4.24
N ARG A 12 -3.32 10.63 -4.22
CA ARG A 12 -3.60 11.42 -3.00
C ARG A 12 -4.85 10.93 -2.26
N GLU A 13 -5.96 10.77 -2.97
CA GLU A 13 -7.25 10.37 -2.38
C GLU A 13 -7.15 8.98 -1.75
N SER A 14 -6.53 8.03 -2.45
CA SER A 14 -6.37 6.68 -1.93
C SER A 14 -5.45 6.62 -0.71
N LEU A 15 -4.39 7.44 -0.68
CA LEU A 15 -3.49 7.54 0.48
C LEU A 15 -4.17 8.18 1.69
N LEU A 16 -5.01 9.20 1.47
CA LEU A 16 -5.79 9.83 2.54
C LEU A 16 -6.84 8.89 3.10
N GLY A 17 -7.61 8.20 2.26
CA GLY A 17 -8.59 7.21 2.73
C GLY A 17 -7.93 6.06 3.51
N LEU A 18 -6.70 5.70 3.14
CA LEU A 18 -5.92 4.73 3.90
C LEU A 18 -5.47 5.26 5.27
N ALA A 19 -5.04 6.53 5.32
CA ALA A 19 -4.69 7.18 6.58
C ALA A 19 -5.90 7.29 7.50
N GLU A 20 -7.04 7.76 6.99
CA GLU A 20 -8.32 7.84 7.72
C GLU A 20 -8.72 6.46 8.29
N ARG A 21 -8.57 5.39 7.51
CA ARG A 21 -8.91 4.04 7.98
C ARG A 21 -7.99 3.54 9.11
N LEU A 22 -6.71 3.92 9.08
CA LEU A 22 -5.73 3.57 10.11
C LEU A 22 -5.85 4.44 11.37
N GLU A 23 -6.31 5.68 11.22
CA GLU A 23 -6.57 6.60 12.33
C GLU A 23 -7.91 6.31 13.02
N SER A 24 -8.85 5.66 12.33
CA SER A 24 -10.11 5.23 12.92
C SER A 24 -9.87 4.26 14.09
N PRO A 25 -10.64 4.36 15.19
CA PRO A 25 -10.61 3.38 16.27
C PRO A 25 -11.16 2.00 15.85
N ASP A 26 -11.73 1.89 14.65
CA ASP A 26 -12.24 0.61 14.13
C ASP A 26 -11.10 -0.40 13.96
N PRO A 27 -11.31 -1.65 14.39
CA PRO A 27 -10.31 -2.68 14.22
C PRO A 27 -9.92 -2.85 12.74
N VAL A 28 -8.63 -3.07 12.52
CA VAL A 28 -8.02 -3.31 11.21
C VAL A 28 -7.28 -4.63 11.23
N ASN A 29 -7.23 -5.29 10.08
CA ASN A 29 -6.48 -6.52 9.96
C ASN A 29 -4.95 -6.24 9.99
N PRO A 30 -4.17 -6.91 10.88
CA PRO A 30 -2.74 -6.68 11.00
C PRO A 30 -1.96 -7.00 9.72
N CYS A 31 -2.51 -7.85 8.83
CA CYS A 31 -1.94 -8.08 7.51
C CYS A 31 -1.86 -6.77 6.71
N GLY A 32 -2.95 -6.01 6.61
CA GLY A 32 -2.96 -4.70 5.96
C GLY A 32 -1.95 -3.74 6.57
N VAL A 33 -1.85 -3.70 7.91
CA VAL A 33 -0.86 -2.87 8.62
C VAL A 33 0.58 -3.25 8.25
N ALA A 34 0.90 -4.54 8.20
CA ALA A 34 2.21 -5.01 7.77
C ALA A 34 2.53 -4.59 6.32
N ARG A 35 1.53 -4.60 5.44
CA ARG A 35 1.68 -4.15 4.05
C ARG A 35 1.95 -2.64 3.94
N VAL A 36 1.31 -1.82 4.79
CA VAL A 36 1.62 -0.38 4.93
C VAL A 36 3.08 -0.19 5.35
N LEU A 37 3.53 -0.92 6.38
CA LEU A 37 4.89 -0.82 6.85
C LEU A 37 5.90 -1.17 5.76
N VAL A 38 5.64 -2.21 4.96
CA VAL A 38 6.49 -2.54 3.80
C VAL A 38 6.53 -1.39 2.79
N LEU A 39 5.37 -0.84 2.40
CA LEU A 39 5.29 0.28 1.45
C LEU A 39 6.08 1.51 1.93
N LEU A 40 6.08 1.77 3.25
CA LEU A 40 6.77 2.92 3.84
C LEU A 40 8.26 2.68 4.10
N THR A 41 8.70 1.43 4.25
CA THR A 41 10.08 1.12 4.69
C THR A 41 10.95 0.49 3.61
N ASP A 42 10.37 -0.06 2.54
CA ASP A 42 11.13 -0.76 1.50
C ASP A 42 12.11 0.16 0.73
N GLY A 43 11.85 1.47 0.69
CA GLY A 43 12.69 2.48 0.03
C GLY A 43 12.81 2.35 -1.49
N THR A 44 12.26 1.28 -2.07
CA THR A 44 12.34 0.91 -3.49
C THR A 44 10.97 0.75 -4.14
N GLY A 45 9.91 0.77 -3.34
CA GLY A 45 8.54 0.57 -3.78
C GLY A 45 8.00 1.71 -4.64
N PRO A 46 6.73 1.61 -5.06
CA PRO A 46 6.10 2.57 -5.96
C PRO A 46 6.02 3.99 -5.40
N LEU A 47 6.16 4.13 -4.08
CA LEU A 47 6.22 5.40 -3.35
C LEU A 47 7.55 6.17 -3.58
N TYR A 48 8.63 5.44 -3.86
CA TYR A 48 9.98 5.99 -4.11
C TYR A 48 10.38 5.96 -5.59
N SER A 49 9.65 5.24 -6.44
CA SER A 49 9.96 5.06 -7.86
C SER A 49 9.37 6.16 -8.76
N ARG A 50 10.20 6.73 -9.65
CA ARG A 50 9.76 7.72 -10.65
C ARG A 50 8.99 6.99 -11.78
N GLY A 51 7.67 7.15 -11.81
CA GLY A 51 6.78 6.47 -12.77
C GLY A 51 5.89 5.38 -12.17
N GLY A 52 5.96 5.14 -10.86
CA GLY A 52 5.18 4.11 -10.17
C GLY A 52 3.73 4.48 -9.86
N GLY A 53 3.10 5.42 -10.58
CA GLY A 53 1.75 5.91 -10.23
C GLY A 53 0.67 4.83 -10.23
N ASP A 54 0.56 4.07 -11.33
CA ASP A 54 -0.39 2.96 -11.41
C ASP A 54 -0.06 1.84 -10.42
N ARG A 55 1.23 1.57 -10.21
CA ARG A 55 1.70 0.60 -9.20
C ARG A 55 1.42 1.05 -7.77
N LEU A 56 1.45 2.36 -7.51
CA LEU A 56 1.14 2.91 -6.19
C LEU A 56 -0.36 2.77 -5.92
N ARG A 57 -1.21 3.03 -6.92
CA ARG A 57 -2.66 2.82 -6.79
C ARG A 57 -2.99 1.35 -6.53
N GLU A 58 -2.37 0.43 -7.27
CA GLU A 58 -2.52 -1.02 -7.07
C GLU A 58 -2.04 -1.46 -5.67
N ALA A 59 -0.89 -0.95 -5.23
CA ALA A 59 -0.37 -1.19 -3.90
C ALA A 59 -1.34 -0.70 -2.81
N VAL A 60 -1.88 0.51 -2.95
CA VAL A 60 -2.83 1.07 -2.00
C VAL A 60 -4.13 0.25 -1.97
N TRP A 61 -4.63 -0.18 -3.12
CA TRP A 61 -5.80 -1.06 -3.18
C TRP A 61 -5.54 -2.39 -2.46
N TRP A 62 -4.40 -3.04 -2.72
CA TRP A 62 -4.02 -4.30 -2.06
C TRP A 62 -3.83 -4.15 -0.54
N ILE A 63 -3.37 -2.99 -0.09
CA ILE A 63 -3.31 -2.69 1.35
C ILE A 63 -4.72 -2.51 1.91
N ALA A 64 -5.58 -1.72 1.26
CA ALA A 64 -6.94 -1.46 1.71
C ALA A 64 -7.76 -2.75 1.82
N ASP A 65 -7.63 -3.65 0.83
CA ASP A 65 -8.15 -5.01 0.87
C ASP A 65 -7.62 -5.77 2.09
N GLY A 66 -6.30 -5.76 2.31
CA GLY A 66 -5.70 -6.41 3.48
C GLY A 66 -6.02 -5.79 4.84
N LEU A 67 -6.56 -4.57 4.89
CA LEU A 67 -7.04 -3.91 6.11
C LEU A 67 -8.48 -4.34 6.45
N ALA A 68 -9.23 -4.82 5.46
CA ALA A 68 -10.53 -5.40 5.70
C ALA A 68 -10.41 -6.58 6.66
N LEU A 69 -11.25 -6.58 7.68
CA LEU A 69 -11.43 -7.71 8.57
C LEU A 69 -12.29 -8.73 7.82
N ASP A 70 -11.73 -9.40 6.82
CA ASP A 70 -12.48 -10.43 6.11
C ASP A 70 -12.79 -11.57 7.07
N ALA A 71 -14.09 -11.91 7.16
CA ALA A 71 -14.57 -13.12 7.83
C ALA A 71 -14.16 -14.35 7.01
N GLY A 72 -12.88 -14.72 7.06
CA GLY A 72 -12.36 -15.92 6.40
C GLY A 72 -12.27 -15.80 4.88
N GLU A 73 -11.05 -15.95 4.37
CA GLU A 73 -10.75 -16.33 2.98
C GLU A 73 -10.89 -15.24 1.90
N GLY A 74 -9.80 -14.48 1.69
CA GLY A 74 -9.54 -13.76 0.45
C GLY A 74 -8.63 -14.58 -0.48
N PRO A 75 -8.94 -14.69 -1.79
CA PRO A 75 -8.16 -15.49 -2.72
C PRO A 75 -6.77 -14.88 -2.95
N GLY A 76 -5.75 -15.74 -2.92
CA GLY A 76 -4.37 -15.38 -3.17
C GLY A 76 -4.14 -14.80 -4.57
N HIS A 77 -4.11 -13.48 -4.67
CA HIS A 77 -3.43 -12.78 -5.76
C HIS A 77 -2.69 -11.57 -5.17
N GLY A 78 -1.57 -11.85 -4.51
CA GLY A 78 -0.66 -10.79 -4.08
C GLY A 78 0.04 -10.19 -5.31
N PRO A 79 0.20 -8.86 -5.41
CA PRO A 79 1.00 -8.27 -6.47
C PRO A 79 2.44 -8.76 -6.33
N VAL A 80 3.00 -9.30 -7.41
CA VAL A 80 4.40 -9.69 -7.49
C VAL A 80 5.23 -8.41 -7.45
N TYR A 81 5.63 -8.01 -6.25
CA TYR A 81 6.70 -7.02 -6.09
C TYR A 81 7.98 -7.63 -6.67
N GLY A 82 8.34 -7.15 -7.87
CA GLY A 82 9.46 -7.61 -8.68
C GLY A 82 10.81 -7.60 -7.95
N PRO A 83 11.83 -8.25 -8.52
CA PRO A 83 12.85 -8.95 -7.78
C PRO A 83 13.82 -8.02 -7.04
N ARG A 84 14.17 -8.44 -5.81
CA ARG A 84 15.31 -7.89 -5.05
C ARG A 84 16.60 -8.24 -5.79
N ARG A 85 17.22 -7.25 -6.45
CA ARG A 85 18.62 -7.38 -6.86
C ARG A 85 19.50 -6.97 -5.66
N ARG A 86 20.35 -7.92 -5.25
CA ARG A 86 21.45 -7.76 -4.30
C ARG A 86 22.44 -6.71 -4.78
#